data_AF-A0A929NNZ0-F1
#
_entry.id   AF-A0A929NNZ0-F1
#
_cell.length_a   1.000
_cell.length_b   1.000
_cell.length_c   1.000
_cell.angle_alpha   90.00
_cell.angle_beta   90.00
_cell.angle_gamma   90.00
#
_symmetry.space_group_name_H-M   'P 1'
#
loop_
_entity.id
_entity.type
_entity.pdbx_description
1 polymer ?
#
loop_
_entity_poly.entity_id
_entity_poly.type
_entity_poly.pdbx_seq_one_letter_code
_entity_poly.pdbx_strand_id
1 'polypeptide(L)'
;MAIKVILTPLFGVPSDEAALATAVAVARKFSAHIDVMHIRADPRTMIPYIGEGMSGALIEEMIASAEQQADERAKRVRQTFDDWRARTG
;
A
#
# COMPACT_ATOMS: atom_id res chain seq x y z
N MET A 1 9.22 -26.13 10.86
CA MET A 1 8.16 -25.09 10.87
C MET A 1 7.58 -24.98 9.47
N ALA A 2 6.25 -24.89 9.33
CA ALA A 2 5.60 -24.59 8.06
C ALA A 2 5.20 -23.10 8.04
N ILE A 3 5.48 -22.39 6.95
CA ILE A 3 4.99 -21.03 6.72
C ILE A 3 3.46 -21.09 6.60
N LYS A 4 2.73 -20.31 7.40
CA LYS A 4 1.25 -20.34 7.44
C LYS A 4 0.57 -19.12 6.83
N VAL A 5 1.25 -17.98 6.85
CA VAL A 5 0.75 -16.72 6.31
C VAL A 5 1.88 -16.01 5.59
N ILE A 6 1.59 -15.47 4.42
CA ILE A 6 2.48 -14.64 3.61
C ILE A 6 1.89 -13.24 3.58
N LEU A 7 2.55 -12.31 4.27
CA LEU A 7 2.21 -10.90 4.20
C LEU A 7 2.70 -10.32 2.87
N THR A 8 1.80 -9.75 2.09
CA THR A 8 2.08 -9.15 0.78
C THR A 8 1.70 -7.67 0.80
N PRO A 9 2.68 -6.77 1.00
CA PRO A 9 2.43 -5.34 0.97
C PRO A 9 2.08 -4.87 -0.45
N LEU A 10 1.07 -4.01 -0.56
CA LEU A 10 0.70 -3.34 -1.82
C LEU A 10 0.83 -1.83 -1.69
N PHE A 11 1.23 -1.18 -2.78
CA PHE A 11 1.61 0.24 -2.80
C PHE A 11 0.80 1.08 -3.79
N GLY A 12 -0.16 0.49 -4.48
CA GLY A 12 -1.05 1.15 -5.46
C GLY A 12 -0.31 1.44 -6.76
N VAL A 13 0.58 0.53 -7.15
CA VAL A 13 1.49 0.64 -8.30
C VAL A 13 1.41 -0.63 -9.16
N PRO A 14 1.79 -0.58 -10.45
CA PRO A 14 1.65 -1.74 -11.34
C PRO A 14 2.41 -3.00 -10.87
N SER A 15 3.51 -2.84 -10.14
CA SER A 15 4.28 -3.98 -9.61
C SER A 15 3.56 -4.78 -8.51
N ASP A 16 2.46 -4.26 -7.97
CA ASP A 16 1.62 -4.97 -6.98
C ASP A 16 1.07 -6.29 -7.55
N GLU A 17 0.78 -6.36 -8.85
CA GLU A 17 0.30 -7.59 -9.48
C GLU A 17 1.38 -8.68 -9.48
N ALA A 18 2.62 -8.32 -9.75
CA ALA A 18 3.75 -9.25 -9.73
C ALA A 18 4.02 -9.76 -8.29
N ALA A 19 3.87 -8.89 -7.30
CA ALA A 19 3.98 -9.26 -5.89
C ALA A 19 2.90 -10.29 -5.50
N LEU A 20 1.64 -10.05 -5.87
CA LEU A 20 0.53 -10.97 -5.62
C LEU A 20 0.71 -12.31 -6.35
N ALA A 21 1.15 -12.29 -7.61
CA ALA A 21 1.43 -13.52 -8.36
C ALA A 21 2.53 -14.36 -7.69
N THR A 22 3.58 -13.71 -7.20
CA THR A 22 4.66 -14.36 -6.45
C THR A 22 4.14 -14.93 -5.13
N ALA A 23 3.33 -14.17 -4.39
CA ALA A 23 2.73 -14.61 -3.14
C ALA A 23 1.87 -15.87 -3.34
N VAL A 24 1.09 -15.96 -4.42
CA VAL A 24 0.32 -17.17 -4.78
C VAL A 24 1.22 -18.37 -5.02
N ALA A 25 2.30 -18.20 -5.79
CA ALA A 25 3.23 -19.28 -6.08
C ALA A 25 3.87 -19.85 -4.80
N VAL A 26 4.27 -18.97 -3.88
CA VAL A 26 4.84 -19.38 -2.59
C VAL A 26 3.77 -19.98 -1.68
N ALA A 27 2.58 -19.35 -1.58
CA ALA A 27 1.49 -19.81 -0.74
C ALA A 27 1.05 -21.24 -1.07
N ARG A 28 0.96 -21.57 -2.38
CA ARG A 28 0.63 -22.93 -2.85
C ARG A 28 1.64 -23.98 -2.40
N LYS A 29 2.94 -23.64 -2.35
CA LYS A 29 4.00 -24.57 -1.92
C LYS A 29 3.89 -24.94 -0.44
N PHE A 30 3.39 -24.02 0.38
CA PHE A 30 3.33 -24.18 1.84
C PHE A 30 1.90 -24.40 2.38
N SER A 31 0.89 -24.42 1.50
CA SER A 31 -0.53 -24.37 1.88
C SER A 31 -0.79 -23.22 2.88
N ALA A 32 -0.25 -22.05 2.56
CA ALA A 32 -0.31 -20.84 3.39
C ALA A 32 -1.42 -19.89 2.91
N HIS A 33 -1.89 -19.03 3.81
CA HIS A 33 -2.76 -17.91 3.48
C HIS A 33 -1.95 -16.71 2.99
N ILE A 34 -2.56 -15.85 2.19
CA ILE A 34 -1.99 -14.55 1.81
C ILE A 34 -2.75 -13.48 2.59
N ASP A 35 -2.00 -12.65 3.30
CA ASP A 35 -2.52 -11.46 3.96
C ASP A 35 -2.00 -10.23 3.21
N VAL A 36 -2.89 -9.29 2.90
CA VAL A 36 -2.59 -8.14 2.06
C VAL A 36 -2.70 -6.88 2.88
N MET A 37 -1.64 -6.06 2.86
CA MET A 37 -1.56 -4.85 3.68
C MET A 37 -1.15 -3.64 2.84
N HIS A 38 -1.88 -2.54 3.02
CA HIS A 38 -1.51 -1.23 2.51
C HIS A 38 -1.21 -0.29 3.67
N ILE A 39 -0.03 0.34 3.63
CA ILE A 39 0.36 1.32 4.64
C ILE A 39 0.05 2.72 4.11
N ARG A 40 -0.75 3.46 4.88
CA ARG A 40 -0.99 4.88 4.64
C ARG A 40 -0.04 5.70 5.50
N ALA A 41 0.94 6.33 4.87
CA ALA A 41 1.85 7.23 5.57
C ALA A 41 1.10 8.49 6.01
N ASP A 42 1.33 8.94 7.23
CA ASP A 42 0.85 10.24 7.70
C ASP A 42 1.80 11.34 7.21
N PRO A 43 1.35 12.26 6.32
CA PRO A 43 2.20 13.32 5.79
C PRO A 43 2.72 14.27 6.87
N ARG A 44 2.06 14.35 8.02
CA ARG A 44 2.47 15.20 9.14
C ARG A 44 3.79 14.77 9.77
N THR A 45 4.15 13.49 9.62
CA THR A 45 5.44 12.97 10.08
C THR A 45 6.64 13.60 9.37
N MET A 46 6.41 14.20 8.19
CA MET A 46 7.45 14.85 7.41
C MET A 46 7.66 16.33 7.77
N ILE A 47 6.73 16.97 8.49
CA ILE A 47 6.78 18.41 8.82
C ILE A 47 8.11 18.82 9.47
N PRO A 48 8.69 18.08 10.44
CA PRO A 48 9.97 18.46 11.03
C PRO A 48 11.14 18.49 10.03
N TYR A 49 11.04 17.79 8.91
CA TYR A 49 12.10 17.67 7.90
C TYR A 49 11.97 18.67 6.75
N ILE A 50 10.77 19.18 6.50
CA ILE A 50 10.47 20.05 5.34
C ILE A 50 9.91 21.43 5.74
N GLY A 51 9.50 21.59 7.00
CA GLY A 51 8.81 22.78 7.51
C GLY A 51 9.72 23.93 7.90
N GLU A 52 11.05 23.75 7.98
CA GLU A 52 11.97 24.85 8.22
C GLU A 52 11.97 25.81 7.01
N GLY A 53 11.37 26.99 7.20
CA GLY A 53 11.30 28.04 6.16
C GLY A 53 10.04 28.03 5.30
N MET A 54 9.10 27.09 5.51
CA MET A 54 7.77 27.14 4.87
C MET A 54 6.77 27.92 5.73
N SER A 55 5.84 28.63 5.08
CA SER A 55 4.72 29.25 5.79
C SER A 55 3.70 28.19 6.23
N GLY A 56 2.99 28.43 7.33
CA GLY A 56 1.96 27.49 7.82
C GLY A 56 0.88 27.18 6.77
N ALA A 57 0.51 28.15 5.93
CA ALA A 57 -0.46 27.95 4.85
C ALA A 57 0.06 26.98 3.76
N LEU A 58 1.34 27.07 3.40
CA LEU A 58 1.95 26.14 2.43
C LEU A 58 2.07 24.72 3.00
N ILE A 59 2.33 24.59 4.30
CA ILE A 59 2.36 23.29 4.99
C ILE A 59 0.97 22.64 4.93
N GLU A 60 -0.08 23.38 5.24
CA GLU A 60 -1.46 22.87 5.18
C GLU A 60 -1.88 22.45 3.76
N GLU A 61 -1.56 23.25 2.75
CA GLU A 61 -1.84 22.93 1.34
C GLU A 61 -1.12 21.64 0.91
N MET A 62 0.15 21.49 1.28
CA MET A 62 0.94 20.30 1.00
C MET A 62 0.39 19.06 1.73
N ILE A 63 -0.03 19.19 2.98
CA ILE A 63 -0.68 18.09 3.73
C ILE A 63 -1.95 17.65 3.01
N ALA A 64 -2.82 18.60 2.63
CA ALA A 64 -4.06 18.31 1.91
C ALA A 64 -3.79 17.58 0.58
N SER A 65 -2.80 18.04 -0.19
CA SER A 65 -2.38 17.38 -1.43
C SER A 65 -1.86 15.96 -1.17
N ALA A 66 -1.07 15.75 -0.12
CA ALA A 66 -0.52 14.45 0.22
C ALA A 66 -1.61 13.47 0.69
N GLU A 67 -2.60 13.95 1.45
CA GLU A 67 -3.77 13.17 1.87
C GLU A 67 -4.61 12.72 0.68
N GLN A 68 -4.87 13.62 -0.28
CA GLN A 68 -5.57 13.27 -1.52
C GLN A 68 -4.84 12.17 -2.29
N GLN A 69 -3.51 12.29 -2.46
CA GLN A 69 -2.72 11.28 -3.15
C GLN A 69 -2.71 9.94 -2.41
N ALA A 70 -2.69 9.97 -1.06
CA ALA A 70 -2.76 8.77 -0.23
C ALA A 70 -4.12 8.07 -0.40
N ASP A 71 -5.22 8.83 -0.46
CA ASP A 71 -6.57 8.28 -0.72
C ASP A 71 -6.68 7.64 -2.10
N GLU A 72 -6.16 8.31 -3.14
CA GLU A 72 -6.13 7.75 -4.50
C GLU A 72 -5.31 6.46 -4.57
N ARG A 73 -4.17 6.41 -3.87
CA ARG A 73 -3.34 5.21 -3.78
C ARG A 73 -4.05 4.08 -3.05
N ALA A 74 -4.75 4.37 -1.94
CA ALA A 74 -5.55 3.39 -1.22
C ALA A 74 -6.68 2.82 -2.10
N LYS A 75 -7.36 3.67 -2.89
CA LYS A 75 -8.37 3.23 -3.87
C LYS A 75 -7.77 2.30 -4.93
N ARG A 76 -6.61 2.65 -5.49
CA ARG A 76 -5.90 1.79 -6.45
C ARG A 76 -5.52 0.43 -5.85
N VAL A 77 -4.96 0.41 -4.65
CA VAL A 77 -4.63 -0.86 -3.97
C VAL A 77 -5.88 -1.72 -3.80
N ARG A 78 -6.98 -1.11 -3.35
CA ARG A 78 -8.23 -1.84 -3.15
C ARG A 78 -8.72 -2.45 -4.45
N GLN A 79 -8.73 -1.67 -5.53
CA GLN A 79 -9.09 -2.13 -6.87
C GLN A 79 -8.20 -3.30 -7.32
N THR A 80 -6.88 -3.15 -7.24
CA THR A 80 -5.92 -4.20 -7.62
C THR A 80 -6.16 -5.49 -6.83
N PHE A 81 -6.41 -5.38 -5.52
CA PHE A 81 -6.70 -6.54 -4.68
C PHE A 81 -8.04 -7.21 -5.03
N ASP A 82 -9.10 -6.44 -5.25
CA ASP A 82 -10.42 -6.96 -5.63
C ASP A 82 -10.36 -7.65 -7.00
N ASP A 83 -9.67 -7.05 -7.98
CA ASP A 83 -9.44 -7.63 -9.31
C ASP A 83 -8.59 -8.91 -9.25
N TRP A 84 -7.58 -8.94 -8.37
CA TRP A 84 -6.79 -10.14 -8.13
C TRP A 84 -7.61 -11.25 -7.47
N ARG A 85 -8.43 -10.93 -6.46
CA ARG A 85 -9.32 -11.90 -5.80
C ARG A 85 -10.32 -12.51 -6.78
N ALA A 86 -10.96 -11.69 -7.60
CA ALA A 86 -11.92 -12.15 -8.60
C ALA A 86 -11.31 -13.14 -9.61
N ARG A 87 -10.01 -13.01 -9.92
CA ARG A 87 -9.27 -13.91 -10.81
C ARG A 87 -8.79 -15.20 -10.13
N THR A 88 -8.58 -15.17 -8.82
CA THR A 88 -7.80 -16.21 -8.10
C THR A 88 -8.67 -17.12 -7.21
N GLY A 89 -9.91 -16.70 -6.89
CA GLY A 89 -10.86 -17.45 -6.05
C GLY A 89 -10.71 -17.15 -4.57
#